data_AF-A0A133PYJ0-F1
#
_entry.id   AF-A0A133PYJ0-F1
#
_cell.length_a   1.000
_cell.length_b   1.000
_cell.length_c   1.000
_cell.angle_alpha   90.00
_cell.angle_beta   90.00
_cell.angle_gamma   90.00
#
_symmetry.space_group_name_H-M   'P 1'
#
loop_
_entity.id
_entity.type
_entity.pdbx_description
1 polymer ?
#
loop_
_entity_poly.entity_id
_entity_poly.type
_entity_poly.pdbx_seq_one_letter_code
_entity_poly.pdbx_strand_id
1 'polypeptide(L)'
;MISVYLLLDYEFRYNTVLGRTEYRGKSDAHFLKVGRYEINTLRRELDNDVGIITSSDNLYSIIESSFSPRVNPIQEYFKVYPWWILIIALVITVAIAIVVIMVVIVMVIMNTITIVIFLPFH
;
A
#
# COMPACT_ATOMS: atom_id res chain seq x y z
N MET A 1 2.55 -19.29 23.50
CA MET A 1 3.95 -18.83 23.36
C MET A 1 3.93 -17.35 23.02
N ILE A 2 4.81 -16.54 23.64
CA ILE A 2 4.85 -15.08 23.48
C ILE A 2 4.88 -14.61 22.01
N SER A 3 5.60 -15.34 21.16
CA SER A 3 5.71 -15.07 19.72
C SER A 3 4.36 -15.08 18.98
N VAL A 4 3.43 -15.94 19.38
CA VAL A 4 2.11 -16.03 18.73
C VAL A 4 1.28 -14.79 19.05
N TYR A 5 1.29 -14.33 20.31
CA TYR A 5 0.59 -13.11 20.72
C TYR A 5 1.14 -11.90 19.97
N LEU A 6 2.47 -11.75 19.94
CA LEU A 6 3.12 -10.64 19.23
C LEU A 6 2.75 -10.60 17.74
N LEU A 7 2.64 -11.75 17.05
CA LEU A 7 2.21 -11.79 15.65
C LEU A 7 0.69 -11.63 15.43
N LEU A 8 -0.12 -11.80 16.48
CA LEU A 8 -1.56 -11.60 16.41
C LEU A 8 -1.92 -10.13 16.37
N ASP A 9 -1.24 -9.29 17.14
CA ASP A 9 -1.59 -7.87 17.29
C ASP A 9 -0.60 -6.93 16.60
N TYR A 10 0.63 -7.38 16.37
CA TYR A 10 1.70 -6.56 15.81
C TYR A 10 2.30 -7.17 14.54
N GLU A 11 2.83 -6.29 13.71
CA GLU A 11 3.70 -6.64 12.58
C GLU A 11 5.11 -6.17 12.87
N PHE A 12 6.08 -7.08 12.72
CA PHE A 12 7.49 -6.80 12.90
C PHE A 12 8.23 -6.92 11.57
N ARG A 13 9.24 -6.07 11.37
CA ARG A 13 10.16 -6.17 10.24
C ARG A 13 11.54 -5.66 10.61
N TYR A 14 12.58 -6.29 10.07
CA TYR A 14 13.90 -5.69 10.03
C TYR A 14 14.04 -4.86 8.75
N ASN A 15 14.09 -3.54 8.90
CA ASN A 15 14.24 -2.61 7.80
C ASN A 15 15.68 -2.67 7.27
N THR A 16 15.87 -3.27 6.09
CA THR A 16 17.21 -3.44 5.51
C THR A 16 17.83 -2.14 5.01
N VAL A 17 17.02 -1.09 4.79
CA VAL A 17 17.49 0.24 4.34
C VAL A 17 18.02 1.05 5.53
N LEU A 18 17.29 1.03 6.65
CA LEU A 18 17.67 1.77 7.86
C LEU A 18 18.49 0.95 8.85
N GLY A 19 18.66 -0.36 8.61
CA GLY A 19 19.47 -1.26 9.43
C GLY A 19 18.94 -1.43 10.85
N ARG A 20 17.62 -1.52 11.02
CA ARG A 20 16.98 -1.59 12.35
C ARG A 20 15.66 -2.34 12.33
N THR A 21 15.25 -2.89 13.48
CA THR A 21 13.93 -3.49 13.65
C THR A 21 12.87 -2.42 13.88
N GLU A 22 11.73 -2.60 13.23
CA GLU A 22 10.56 -1.73 13.34
C GLU A 22 9.32 -2.59 13.56
N TYR A 23 8.33 -2.02 14.24
CA TYR A 23 7.04 -2.67 14.48
C TYR A 23 5.89 -1.69 14.31
N ARG A 24 4.69 -2.22 14.13
CA ARG A 24 3.43 -1.46 14.15
C ARG A 24 2.31 -2.33 14.68
N GLY A 25 1.26 -1.74 15.25
CA GLY A 25 0.00 -2.46 15.43
C GLY A 25 -0.60 -2.79 14.07
N LYS A 26 -1.37 -3.87 13.97
CA LYS A 26 -2.02 -4.24 12.69
C LYS A 26 -2.97 -3.17 12.14
N SER A 27 -3.53 -2.34 13.03
CA SER A 27 -4.36 -1.19 12.67
C SER A 27 -3.55 0.07 12.32
N ASP A 28 -2.26 0.12 12.65
CA ASP A 28 -1.46 1.32 12.50
C ASP A 28 -0.89 1.43 11.08
N ALA A 29 -0.86 2.66 10.56
CA ALA A 29 -0.30 2.90 9.23
C ALA A 29 1.24 2.93 9.20
N HIS A 30 1.88 3.27 10.33
CA HIS A 30 3.30 3.61 10.36
C HIS A 30 4.09 2.63 11.24
N PHE A 31 5.27 2.26 10.74
CA PHE A 31 6.25 1.48 11.49
C PHE A 31 7.06 2.40 12.41
N LEU A 32 7.12 2.04 13.68
CA LEU A 32 7.94 2.66 14.72
C LEU A 32 9.22 1.87 14.93
N LYS A 33 10.30 2.57 15.28
CA LYS A 33 11.57 1.91 15.64
C LYS A 33 11.38 1.14 16.94
N VAL A 34 11.87 -0.11 16.98
CA VAL A 34 11.95 -0.86 18.24
C VAL A 34 13.13 -0.31 19.06
N GLY A 35 12.81 0.41 20.14
CA GLY A 35 13.76 0.92 21.12
C GLY A 35 13.45 0.44 22.53
N ARG A 36 14.23 0.91 23.51
CA ARG A 36 14.02 0.55 24.93
C ARG A 36 12.64 0.95 25.44
N TYR A 37 12.13 2.09 24.99
CA TYR A 37 10.82 2.57 25.40
C TYR A 37 9.71 1.64 24.89
N GLU A 38 9.80 1.26 23.62
CA GLU A 38 8.83 0.41 22.93
C GLU A 38 8.86 -1.02 23.50
N ILE A 39 10.05 -1.58 23.75
CA ILE A 39 10.19 -2.88 24.43
C ILE A 39 9.56 -2.87 25.82
N ASN A 40 9.78 -1.81 26.61
CA ASN A 40 9.19 -1.72 27.94
C ASN A 40 7.67 -1.54 27.88
N THR A 41 7.16 -0.86 26.85
CA THR A 41 5.73 -0.71 26.60
C THR A 41 5.10 -2.05 26.27
N LEU A 42 5.65 -2.78 25.28
CA LEU A 42 5.20 -4.13 24.90
C LEU A 42 5.28 -5.11 26.08
N ARG A 43 6.33 -5.03 26.90
CA ARG A 43 6.45 -5.83 28.13
C ARG A 43 5.31 -5.53 29.09
N ARG A 44 4.98 -4.26 29.31
CA ARG A 44 3.91 -3.85 30.22
C ARG A 44 2.54 -4.29 29.71
N GLU A 45 2.30 -4.27 28.41
CA GLU A 45 1.07 -4.82 27.80
C GLU A 45 0.98 -6.34 27.98
N LEU A 46 2.06 -7.07 27.72
CA LEU A 46 2.12 -8.53 27.94
C LEU A 46 1.88 -8.90 29.41
N ASP A 47 2.49 -8.16 30.34
CA ASP A 47 2.33 -8.37 31.78
C ASP A 47 0.88 -8.06 32.23
N ASN A 48 0.27 -6.98 31.74
CA ASN A 48 -1.04 -6.50 32.21
C ASN A 48 -2.24 -7.15 31.50
N ASP A 49 -2.18 -7.26 30.17
CA ASP A 49 -3.34 -7.63 29.35
C ASP A 49 -3.38 -9.14 29.09
N VAL A 50 -2.21 -9.77 29.01
CA VAL A 50 -2.06 -11.20 28.67
C VAL A 50 -1.63 -12.04 29.87
N GLY A 51 -1.11 -11.41 30.92
CA GLY A 51 -0.55 -12.08 32.09
C GLY A 51 0.74 -12.87 31.80
N ILE A 52 1.45 -12.56 30.71
CA ILE A 52 2.70 -13.22 30.34
C ILE A 52 3.88 -12.43 30.90
N ILE A 53 4.47 -12.94 31.98
CA ILE A 53 5.67 -12.34 32.59
C ILE A 53 6.90 -12.67 31.75
N THR A 54 7.56 -11.65 31.19
CA THR A 54 8.83 -11.78 30.45
C THR A 54 9.80 -10.65 30.80
N SER A 55 11.10 -10.90 30.67
CA SER A 55 12.10 -9.84 30.76
C SER A 55 12.15 -9.01 29.47
N SER A 56 12.53 -7.72 29.59
CA SER A 56 12.78 -6.85 28.43
C SER A 56 13.87 -7.41 27.51
N ASP A 57 14.91 -8.06 28.07
CA ASP A 57 16.01 -8.65 27.28
C ASP A 57 15.54 -9.85 26.47
N ASN A 58 14.69 -10.71 27.04
CA ASN A 58 14.10 -11.83 26.33
C ASN A 58 13.14 -11.35 25.23
N LEU A 59 12.36 -10.30 25.51
CA LEU A 59 11.49 -9.70 24.51
C LEU A 59 12.29 -9.07 23.37
N TYR A 60 13.37 -8.36 23.69
CA TYR A 60 14.27 -7.77 22.72
C TYR A 60 14.98 -8.84 21.87
N SER A 61 15.47 -9.92 22.48
CA SER A 61 16.15 -11.00 21.78
C SER A 61 15.22 -11.72 20.80
N ILE A 62 13.95 -11.93 21.17
CA ILE A 62 12.93 -12.48 20.27
C ILE A 62 12.72 -11.52 19.10
N ILE A 63 12.48 -10.24 19.35
CA ILE A 63 12.17 -9.27 18.29
C ILE A 63 13.35 -9.05 17.34
N GLU A 64 14.59 -9.02 17.82
CA GLU A 64 15.80 -8.90 16.99
C GLU A 64 16.23 -10.22 16.30
N SER A 65 15.50 -11.32 16.52
CA SER A 65 15.77 -12.61 15.88
C SER A 65 15.08 -12.76 14.51
N SER A 66 15.10 -13.96 13.95
CA SER A 66 14.36 -14.35 12.73
C SER A 66 12.84 -14.16 12.86
N PHE A 67 12.35 -13.86 14.06
CA PHE A 67 10.99 -13.38 14.28
C PHE A 67 10.66 -12.11 13.47
N SER A 68 11.63 -11.21 13.27
CA SER A 68 11.49 -10.03 12.43
C SER A 68 12.01 -10.30 11.01
N PRO A 69 11.14 -10.56 10.02
CA PRO A 69 11.57 -10.80 8.66
C PRO A 69 12.32 -9.58 8.11
N ARG A 70 13.41 -9.85 7.38
CA ARG A 70 14.19 -8.81 6.72
C ARG A 70 13.43 -8.32 5.49
N VAL A 71 13.02 -7.06 5.51
CA VAL A 71 12.23 -6.44 4.45
C VAL A 71 12.91 -5.16 3.99
N ASN A 72 12.98 -4.98 2.68
CA ASN A 72 13.31 -3.69 2.09
C ASN A 72 11.99 -2.90 1.93
N PRO A 73 11.69 -1.92 2.78
CA PRO A 73 10.40 -1.22 2.77
C PRO A 73 10.17 -0.46 1.46
N ILE A 74 11.24 -0.02 0.78
CA ILE A 74 11.14 0.66 -0.51
C ILE A 74 10.65 -0.34 -1.56
N GLN A 75 11.26 -1.52 -1.62
CA GLN A 75 10.83 -2.56 -2.56
C GLN A 75 9.39 -3.01 -2.29
N GLU A 76 9.00 -3.16 -1.02
CA GLU A 76 7.65 -3.57 -0.64
C GLU A 76 6.60 -2.54 -1.08
N TYR A 77 6.89 -1.24 -0.93
CA TYR A 77 6.02 -0.17 -1.42
C TYR A 77 5.77 -0.26 -2.93
N PHE A 78 6.81 -0.53 -3.70
CA PHE A 78 6.70 -0.67 -5.16
C PHE A 78 6.08 -1.98 -5.63
N LYS A 79 5.97 -3.01 -4.78
CA LYS A 79 5.20 -4.23 -5.11
C LYS A 79 3.70 -3.99 -5.08
N VAL A 80 3.22 -3.13 -4.18
CA VAL A 80 1.79 -2.84 -3.98
C VAL A 80 1.22 -1.98 -5.12
N TYR A 81 2.08 -1.24 -5.83
CA TYR A 81 1.70 -0.49 -7.02
C TYR A 81 2.24 -1.14 -8.29
N PRO A 82 1.52 -2.12 -8.83
CA PRO A 82 1.88 -2.65 -10.11
C PRO A 82 1.83 -1.61 -11.23
N TRP A 83 2.94 -1.46 -11.93
CA TRP A 83 3.05 -0.58 -13.10
C TRP A 83 1.98 -0.85 -14.17
N TRP A 84 1.46 -2.08 -14.26
CA TRP A 84 0.39 -2.42 -15.19
C TRP A 84 -0.94 -1.70 -14.89
N ILE A 85 -1.21 -1.30 -13.65
CA ILE A 85 -2.42 -0.53 -13.31
C ILE A 85 -2.39 0.85 -14.00
N LEU A 86 -1.23 1.50 -14.00
CA LEU A 86 -1.03 2.78 -14.69
C LEU A 86 -1.15 2.63 -16.21
N ILE A 87 -0.61 1.53 -16.76
CA ILE A 87 -0.71 1.21 -18.19
C ILE A 87 -2.18 0.99 -18.59
N ILE A 88 -2.94 0.22 -17.80
CA ILE A 88 -4.37 -0.01 -18.04
C ILE A 88 -5.16 1.30 -18.01
N ALA A 89 -4.91 2.16 -17.01
CA ALA A 89 -5.56 3.46 -16.91
C ALA A 89 -5.26 4.36 -18.14
N LEU A 90 -4.02 4.36 -18.62
CA LEU A 90 -3.62 5.08 -19.83
C LEU A 90 -4.37 4.53 -21.07
N VAL A 91 -4.39 3.21 -21.26
CA VAL A 91 -5.07 2.57 -22.39
C VAL A 91 -6.56 2.90 -22.41
N ILE A 92 -7.24 2.81 -21.26
CA ILE A 92 -8.66 3.17 -21.13
C ILE A 92 -8.89 4.63 -21.50
N THR A 93 -8.06 5.54 -20.99
CA THR A 93 -8.18 6.98 -21.26
C THR A 93 -8.02 7.28 -22.76
N VAL A 94 -7.04 6.66 -23.42
CA VAL A 94 -6.82 6.80 -24.87
C VAL A 94 -8.00 6.22 -25.66
N ALA A 95 -8.50 5.05 -25.28
CA ALA A 95 -9.64 4.43 -25.96
C ALA A 95 -10.90 5.32 -25.87
N ILE A 96 -11.18 5.89 -24.69
CA ILE A 96 -12.30 6.83 -24.50
C ILE A 96 -12.10 8.07 -25.39
N ALA A 97 -10.90 8.65 -25.43
CA ALA A 97 -10.62 9.81 -26.27
C ALA A 97 -10.85 9.51 -27.76
N ILE A 98 -10.42 8.34 -28.25
CA ILE A 98 -10.65 7.91 -29.63
C ILE A 98 -12.15 7.80 -29.92
N VAL A 99 -12.93 7.18 -29.02
CA VAL A 99 -14.38 7.04 -29.18
C VAL A 99 -15.05 8.41 -29.24
N VAL A 100 -14.68 9.33 -28.35
CA VAL A 100 -15.20 10.70 -28.34
C VAL A 100 -14.88 11.43 -29.65
N ILE A 101 -13.63 11.34 -30.13
CA ILE A 101 -13.22 11.94 -31.41
C ILE A 101 -14.03 11.36 -32.57
N MET A 102 -14.22 10.05 -32.61
CA MET A 102 -15.03 9.40 -33.65
C MET A 102 -16.47 9.90 -33.65
N VAL A 103 -17.10 10.00 -32.47
CA VAL A 103 -18.47 10.53 -32.34
C VAL A 103 -18.55 11.97 -32.84
N VAL A 104 -17.58 12.82 -32.48
CA VAL A 104 -17.53 14.22 -32.95
C VAL A 104 -17.39 14.28 -34.47
N ILE A 105 -16.50 13.47 -35.05
CA ILE A 105 -16.33 13.40 -36.51
C ILE A 105 -17.63 13.01 -37.19
N VAL A 106 -18.32 11.97 -36.70
CA VAL A 106 -19.62 11.54 -37.24
C VAL A 106 -20.65 12.66 -37.16
N MET A 107 -20.74 13.37 -36.03
CA MET A 107 -21.66 14.51 -35.87
C MET A 107 -21.37 15.63 -36.88
N VAL A 108 -20.09 15.97 -37.09
CA VAL A 108 -19.68 17.00 -38.06
C VAL A 108 -20.04 16.60 -39.49
N ILE A 109 -19.79 15.32 -39.85
CA ILE A 109 -20.14 14.79 -41.17
C ILE A 109 -21.66 14.87 -41.40
N MET A 110 -22.46 14.40 -40.43
CA MET A 110 -23.93 14.41 -40.54
C MET A 110 -24.48 15.84 -40.66
N ASN A 111 -23.93 16.79 -39.89
CA ASN A 111 -24.32 18.20 -39.99
C ASN A 111 -23.98 18.78 -41.37
N THR A 112 -22.77 18.49 -41.87
CA THR A 112 -22.33 18.96 -43.20
C THR A 112 -23.22 18.44 -44.31
N ILE A 113 -23.57 17.14 -44.29
CA ILE A 113 -24.49 16.52 -45.25
C ILE A 113 -25.87 17.19 -45.20
N THR A 114 -26.39 17.43 -44.00
CA THR A 114 -27.69 18.08 -43.80
C THR A 114 -27.70 19.49 -44.41
N ILE A 115 -26.65 20.28 -44.16
CA ILE A 115 -26.52 21.62 -44.74
C ILE A 115 -26.50 21.55 -46.26
N VAL A 116 -25.71 20.65 -46.86
CA VAL A 116 -25.60 20.54 -48.33
C VAL A 116 -26.92 20.10 -49.00
N ILE A 117 -27.66 19.17 -48.39
CA ILE A 117 -28.90 18.64 -48.98
C ILE A 117 -30.06 19.64 -48.84
N PHE A 118 -30.15 20.33 -47.71
CA PHE A 118 -31.30 21.18 -47.39
C PHE A 118 -31.04 22.68 -47.58
N LEU A 119 -29.87 23.08 -48.10
CA LEU A 119 -29.65 24.47 -48.52
C LEU A 119 -30.54 24.76 -49.74
N PRO A 120 -31.40 25.78 -49.71
CA PRO A 120 -32.11 26.20 -50.90
C PRO A 120 -31.10 26.74 -51.92
N PHE A 121 -30.97 26.05 -53.06
CA PHE A 121 -30.30 26.60 -54.24
C PHE A 121 -31.19 27.75 -54.74
N HIS A 122 -30.81 28.98 -54.41
CA HIS A 122 -31.50 30.20 -54.83
C HIS A 122 -30.72 30.96 -55.89
#